data_AF-A0A382WCL9-F1
#
_entry.id   AF-A0A382WCL9-F1
#
_cell.length_a   1.000
_cell.length_b   1.000
_cell.length_c   1.000
_cell.angle_alpha   90.00
_cell.angle_beta   90.00
_cell.angle_gamma   90.00
#
_symmetry.space_group_name_H-M   'P 1'
#
loop_
_entity.id
_entity.type
_entity.pdbx_description
1 polymer ?
#
loop_
_entity_poly.entity_id
_entity_poly.type
_entity_poly.pdbx_seq_one_letter_code
_entity_poly.pdbx_strand_id
1 'polypeptide(L)'
;MNRKNLVWLTVAAVVVIVLAFFVAQQRISETRPAAGGGRMFGGLIDNVNSVSTIKVNNGKEGFTISRSEENWGIVEKSDYPVQYKLVKEVILGVA
;
A
#
# COMPACT_ATOMS: atom_id res chain seq x y z
N MET A 1 -51.68 5.15 15.77
CA MET A 1 -50.31 5.64 15.45
C MET A 1 -50.39 7.14 15.21
N ASN A 2 -49.72 7.94 16.05
CA ASN A 2 -49.83 9.39 15.98
C ASN A 2 -49.07 9.88 14.75
N ARG A 3 -49.75 10.51 13.78
CA ARG A 3 -49.15 10.99 12.52
C ARG A 3 -47.90 11.85 12.76
N LYS A 4 -47.86 12.58 13.88
CA LYS A 4 -46.71 13.38 14.36
C LYS A 4 -45.45 12.54 14.62
N ASN A 5 -45.59 11.33 15.15
CA ASN A 5 -44.46 10.43 15.43
C ASN A 5 -43.91 9.83 14.13
N LEU A 6 -44.78 9.57 13.16
CA LEU A 6 -44.37 9.08 11.84
C LEU A 6 -43.60 10.16 11.08
N VAL A 7 -44.06 11.41 11.11
CA VAL A 7 -43.34 12.56 10.53
C VAL A 7 -41.97 12.74 11.17
N TRP A 8 -41.86 12.67 12.50
CA TRP A 8 -40.57 12.79 13.20
C TRP A 8 -39.59 11.68 12.83
N LEU A 9 -40.09 10.44 12.70
CA LEU A 9 -39.26 9.30 12.31
C LEU A 9 -38.73 9.46 10.88
N THR A 10 -39.56 9.93 9.95
CA THR A 10 -39.14 10.18 8.57
C THR A 10 -38.07 11.27 8.51
N VAL A 11 -38.23 12.36 9.27
CA VAL A 11 -37.23 13.43 9.32
C VAL A 11 -35.90 12.92 9.88
N ALA A 12 -35.94 12.15 10.97
CA ALA A 12 -34.73 11.55 11.55
C ALA A 12 -34.02 10.61 10.55
N ALA A 13 -34.78 9.80 9.81
CA ALA A 13 -34.22 8.90 8.80
C ALA A 13 -33.51 9.68 7.67
N VAL A 14 -34.11 10.77 7.18
CA VAL A 14 -33.50 11.63 6.15
C VAL A 14 -32.18 12.24 6.66
N VAL A 15 -32.15 12.74 7.90
CA VAL A 15 -30.93 13.31 8.49
C VAL A 15 -29.80 12.28 8.56
N VAL A 16 -30.11 11.05 8.97
CA VAL A 16 -29.11 9.95 9.03
C VAL A 16 -28.54 9.65 7.65
N ILE A 17 -29.38 9.62 6.61
CA ILE A 17 -28.94 9.37 5.22
C ILE A 17 -27.99 10.49 4.75
N VAL A 18 -28.32 11.76 5.01
CA VAL A 18 -27.47 12.91 4.63
C VAL A 18 -26.12 12.86 5.34
N LEU A 19 -26.11 12.57 6.65
CA LEU A 19 -24.87 12.44 7.41
C LEU A 19 -24.02 11.28 6.91
N ALA A 20 -24.63 10.12 6.62
CA ALA A 20 -23.93 8.97 6.05
C ALA A 20 -23.29 9.29 4.71
N PHE A 21 -23.97 10.06 3.85
CA PHE A 21 -23.43 10.51 2.57
C PHE A 21 -22.22 11.43 2.72
N PHE A 22 -22.26 12.38 3.67
CA PHE A 22 -21.13 13.26 3.98
C PHE A 22 -19.91 12.47 4.49
N VAL A 23 -20.13 11.52 5.41
CA VAL A 23 -19.05 10.67 5.93
C VAL A 23 -18.47 9.77 4.84
N ALA A 24 -19.30 9.22 3.95
CA ALA A 24 -18.84 8.41 2.84
C ALA A 24 -17.95 9.21 1.87
N GLN A 25 -18.31 10.47 1.54
CA GLN A 25 -17.47 11.33 0.69
C GLN A 25 -16.14 11.70 1.35
N GLN A 26 -16.12 11.94 2.66
CA GLN A 26 -14.88 12.23 3.39
C GLN A 26 -13.92 11.03 3.33
N ARG A 27 -14.40 9.80 3.51
CA ARG A 27 -13.55 8.59 3.42
C ARG A 27 -12.94 8.39 2.04
N ILE A 28 -13.67 8.71 0.97
CA ILE A 28 -13.16 8.63 -0.41
C ILE A 28 -12.03 9.65 -0.65
N SER A 29 -12.05 10.79 0.05
CA SER A 29 -10.99 11.80 -0.05
C SER A 29 -9.71 11.40 0.67
N GLU A 30 -9.81 10.64 1.77
CA GLU A 30 -8.63 10.14 2.52
C GLU A 30 -7.96 8.92 1.87
N THR A 31 -8.66 8.21 0.98
CA THR A 31 -8.09 7.09 0.19
C THR A 31 -7.75 7.48 -1.25
N ARG A 32 -7.86 8.76 -1.60
CA ARG A 32 -7.43 9.22 -2.92
C ARG A 32 -5.90 9.12 -2.96
N PRO A 33 -5.32 8.30 -3.85
CA PRO A 33 -3.88 8.36 -4.09
C PRO A 33 -3.55 9.82 -4.40
N ALA A 34 -2.49 10.35 -3.77
CA ALA A 34 -2.00 11.68 -4.10
C ALA A 34 -1.95 11.78 -5.62
N ALA A 35 -2.73 12.71 -6.18
CA ALA A 35 -2.86 12.88 -7.63
C ALA A 35 -1.56 13.49 -8.17
N GLY A 36 -0.49 12.73 -8.13
CA GLY A 36 0.76 12.98 -8.82
C GLY A 36 0.94 11.82 -9.78
N GLY A 37 0.69 12.03 -11.07
CA GLY A 37 1.01 11.07 -12.13
C GLY A 37 2.52 10.86 -12.33
N GLY A 38 3.33 11.16 -11.31
CA GLY A 38 4.75 10.88 -11.28
C GLY A 38 4.99 9.49 -10.68
N ARG A 39 6.05 8.82 -11.15
CA ARG A 39 6.56 7.60 -10.51
C ARG A 39 6.78 7.88 -9.02
N MET A 40 6.38 6.96 -8.15
CA MET A 40 6.57 7.09 -6.70
C MET A 40 8.04 7.34 -6.36
N PHE A 41 8.94 6.80 -7.18
CA PHE A 41 10.37 7.05 -7.09
C PHE A 41 10.94 7.47 -8.44
N GLY A 42 10.91 8.77 -8.72
CA GLY A 42 11.61 9.35 -9.87
C GLY A 42 13.11 8.99 -9.82
N GLY A 43 13.63 8.38 -10.88
CA GLY A 43 15.03 7.95 -10.97
C GLY A 43 15.33 6.53 -10.46
N LEU A 44 14.34 5.82 -9.88
CA LEU A 44 14.57 4.45 -9.40
C LEU A 44 14.76 3.46 -10.56
N ILE A 45 14.08 3.67 -11.69
CA ILE A 45 14.31 2.87 -12.90
C ILE A 45 15.77 3.01 -13.38
N ASP A 46 16.33 4.22 -13.25
CA ASP A 46 17.67 4.55 -13.72
C ASP A 46 18.73 3.97 -12.77
N ASN A 47 18.35 3.69 -11.52
CA ASN A 47 19.20 3.14 -10.48
C ASN A 47 18.82 1.69 -10.08
N VAL A 48 17.97 1.01 -10.84
CA VAL A 48 17.54 -0.37 -10.54
C VAL A 48 18.74 -1.33 -10.45
N ASN A 49 19.75 -1.10 -11.27
CA ASN A 49 20.96 -1.92 -11.34
C ASN A 49 21.95 -1.63 -10.19
N SER A 50 21.78 -0.52 -9.47
CA SER A 50 22.64 -0.17 -8.32
C SER A 50 22.14 -0.77 -7.00
N VAL A 51 20.98 -1.44 -6.99
CA VAL A 51 20.45 -2.10 -5.80
C VAL A 51 21.37 -3.27 -5.43
N SER A 52 21.99 -3.18 -4.26
CA SER A 52 22.91 -4.20 -3.72
C SER A 52 22.29 -5.01 -2.58
N THR A 53 21.26 -4.48 -1.91
CA THR A 53 20.69 -5.08 -0.71
C THR A 53 19.20 -4.75 -0.59
N ILE A 54 18.40 -5.74 -0.22
CA ILE A 54 16.96 -5.62 0.04
C ILE A 54 16.72 -6.10 1.47
N LYS A 55 16.19 -5.24 2.33
CA LYS A 55 15.79 -5.60 3.69
C LYS A 55 14.28 -5.72 3.74
N VAL A 56 13.79 -6.91 4.07
CA VAL A 56 12.37 -7.18 4.27
C VAL A 56 12.08 -7.15 5.76
N ASN A 57 11.07 -6.40 6.17
CA ASN A 57 10.58 -6.38 7.56
C ASN A 57 9.05 -6.46 7.52
N ASN A 58 8.49 -7.56 8.04
CA ASN A 58 7.04 -7.77 8.11
C ASN A 58 6.50 -7.66 9.55
N GLY A 59 7.20 -6.92 10.42
CA GLY A 59 6.82 -6.69 11.82
C GLY A 59 7.01 -7.89 12.76
N LYS A 60 7.03 -9.13 12.25
CA LYS A 60 7.32 -10.36 13.02
C LYS A 60 8.74 -10.85 12.80
N GLU A 61 9.16 -10.86 11.55
CA GLU A 61 10.46 -11.34 11.11
C GLU A 61 10.99 -10.42 10.02
N GLY A 62 12.31 -10.32 9.95
CA GLY A 62 13.01 -9.62 8.91
C GLY A 62 14.15 -10.46 8.37
N PHE A 63 14.45 -10.27 7.09
CA PHE A 63 15.58 -10.92 6.43
C PHE A 63 16.16 -9.99 5.37
N THR A 64 17.42 -10.23 5.05
CA THR A 64 18.22 -9.41 4.15
C THR A 64 18.59 -10.24 2.95
N ILE A 65 18.20 -9.78 1.77
CA ILE A 65 18.68 -10.31 0.50
C ILE A 65 19.86 -9.42 0.05
N SER A 66 21.02 -10.00 -0.18
CA SER A 66 22.20 -9.29 -0.69
C SER A 66 22.57 -9.78 -2.07
N ARG A 67 23.14 -8.89 -2.88
CA ARG A 67 23.76 -9.22 -4.15
C ARG A 67 25.23 -9.58 -3.89
N SER A 68 25.60 -10.79 -4.26
CA SER A 68 26.99 -11.25 -4.40
C SER A 68 27.46 -11.02 -5.84
N GLU A 69 28.70 -11.39 -6.17
CA GLU A 69 29.27 -11.14 -7.51
C GLU A 69 28.44 -11.72 -8.66
N GLU A 70 27.86 -12.91 -8.45
CA GLU A 70 27.11 -13.63 -9.49
C GLU A 70 25.63 -13.88 -9.16
N ASN A 71 25.23 -13.84 -7.89
CA ASN A 71 23.91 -14.31 -7.44
C ASN A 71 23.32 -13.45 -6.32
N TRP A 72 22.04 -13.64 -6.04
CA TRP A 72 21.36 -13.08 -4.88
C TRP A 72 21.16 -14.15 -3.81
N GLY A 73 21.35 -13.79 -2.54
CA GLY A 73 21.21 -14.72 -1.42
C GLY A 73 20.67 -14.08 -0.15
N ILE A 74 20.11 -14.91 0.74
CA ILE A 74 19.58 -14.48 2.05
C ILE A 74 20.69 -14.61 3.10
N VAL A 75 21.08 -13.48 3.69
CA VAL A 75 22.20 -13.39 4.64
C VAL A 75 21.95 -14.26 5.87
N GLU A 76 20.76 -14.18 6.45
CA GLU A 76 20.37 -14.90 7.68
C GLU A 76 20.17 -16.40 7.46
N LYS A 77 20.22 -16.88 6.21
CA LYS A 77 20.13 -18.30 5.83
C LYS A 77 21.37 -18.78 5.10
N SER A 78 22.56 -18.30 5.51
CA SER A 78 23.85 -18.74 4.94
C SER A 78 23.93 -18.54 3.43
N ASP A 79 23.53 -17.37 2.96
CA ASP A 79 23.48 -16.99 1.55
C ASP A 79 22.56 -17.91 0.70
N TYR A 80 21.46 -18.36 1.29
CA TYR A 80 20.49 -19.21 0.60
C TYR A 80 20.04 -18.56 -0.71
N PRO A 81 20.15 -19.25 -1.86
CA PRO A 81 20.00 -18.63 -3.17
C PRO A 81 18.57 -18.11 -3.39
N VAL A 82 18.48 -16.92 -3.98
CA VAL A 82 17.22 -16.28 -4.36
C VAL A 82 17.16 -16.16 -5.87
N GLN A 83 16.00 -16.49 -6.44
CA GLN A 83 15.78 -16.38 -7.87
C GLN A 83 15.83 -14.90 -8.30
N TYR A 84 16.69 -14.60 -9.27
CA TYR A 84 16.83 -13.25 -9.84
C TYR A 84 15.49 -12.65 -10.29
N LYS A 85 14.59 -13.48 -10.85
CA LYS A 85 13.26 -13.06 -11.28
C LYS A 85 12.45 -12.43 -10.14
N LEU A 86 12.45 -13.05 -8.96
CA LEU A 86 11.74 -12.55 -7.78
C LEU A 86 12.36 -11.24 -7.29
N VAL A 87 13.70 -11.16 -7.27
CA VAL A 87 14.40 -9.93 -6.88
C VAL A 87 14.04 -8.78 -7.81
N LYS A 88 14.05 -9.02 -9.13
CA LYS A 88 13.68 -8.04 -10.14
C LYS A 88 12.22 -7.57 -9.97
N GLU A 89 11.29 -8.50 -9.77
CA GLU A 89 9.87 -8.17 -9.54
C GLU A 89 9.68 -7.30 -8.29
N VAL A 90 10.40 -7.60 -7.20
CA VAL A 90 10.35 -6.79 -5.98
C VAL A 90 10.89 -5.38 -6.21
N ILE A 91 12.06 -5.24 -6.84
CA ILE A 91 12.66 -3.92 -7.11
C ILE A 91 11.78 -3.09 -8.05
N LEU A 92 11.18 -3.71 -9.08
CA LEU A 92 10.29 -3.02 -10.00
C LEU A 92 8.92 -2.72 -9.38
N GLY A 93 8.42 -3.57 -8.50
CA GLY A 93 7.13 -3.38 -7.83
C GLY A 93 7.12 -2.21 -6.84
N VAL A 94 8.30 -1.80 -6.36
CA VAL A 94 8.44 -0.59 -5.53
C VAL A 94 8.81 0.66 -6.32
N ALA A 95 9.12 0.58 -7.62
CA ALA A 95 9.51 1.72 -8.46
C ALA A 95 8.30 2.50 -9.01
#